data_AF-A0A1Y1UB09-F1
#
_entry.id   AF-A0A1Y1UB09-F1
#
_cell.length_a   1.000
_cell.length_b   1.000
_cell.length_c   1.000
_cell.angle_alpha   90.00
_cell.angle_beta   90.00
_cell.angle_gamma   90.00
#
_symmetry.space_group_name_H-M   'P 1'
#
loop_
_entity.id
_entity.type
_entity.pdbx_description
1 polymer ?
#
loop_
_entity_poly.entity_id
_entity_poly.type
_entity_poly.pdbx_seq_one_letter_code
_entity_poly.pdbx_strand_id
1 'polypeptide(L)'
;MPRVMKALSCKQAPKPYTKPEADEVPSSGDSGENSHAPRETSKEERSLMPTTEPKGSAKPVNRPWTVEELKVIFHFVVKHGAPGSEQGWEGVVPGRSGAQARSLWRTQLMPRLEDAIKFKAKEHTKVE
;
A
#
# COMPACT_ATOMS: atom_id res chain seq x y z
N MET A 1 28.57 44.49 -10.43
CA MET A 1 27.30 44.13 -11.10
C MET A 1 26.49 43.24 -10.15
N PRO A 2 25.51 43.76 -9.39
CA PRO A 2 24.72 42.93 -8.47
C PRO A 2 23.68 42.09 -9.23
N ARG A 3 23.64 40.78 -8.94
CA ARG A 3 22.63 39.84 -9.46
C ARG A 3 21.35 39.96 -8.64
N VAL A 4 20.27 40.38 -9.30
CA VAL A 4 18.92 40.45 -8.73
C VAL A 4 18.29 39.05 -8.76
N MET A 5 18.02 38.47 -7.60
CA MET A 5 17.28 37.21 -7.46
C MET A 5 15.77 37.48 -7.65
N LYS A 6 15.15 36.86 -8.66
CA LYS A 6 13.68 36.85 -8.82
C LYS A 6 13.13 35.55 -8.25
N ALA A 7 12.41 35.65 -7.13
CA ALA A 7 11.63 34.55 -6.57
C ALA A 7 10.30 34.42 -7.31
N LEU A 8 10.05 33.28 -7.96
CA LEU A 8 8.74 32.93 -8.50
C LEU A 8 7.96 32.17 -7.42
N SER A 9 7.05 32.89 -6.80
CA SER A 9 6.06 32.38 -5.85
C SER A 9 4.80 32.00 -6.61
N CYS A 10 4.56 30.70 -6.81
CA CYS A 10 3.28 30.18 -7.30
C CYS A 10 2.52 29.54 -6.15
N LYS A 11 1.66 30.35 -5.50
CA LYS A 11 0.62 29.86 -4.60
C LYS A 11 -0.51 29.25 -5.45
N GLN A 12 -0.59 27.92 -5.52
CA GLN A 12 -1.78 27.25 -6.02
C GLN A 12 -2.73 27.00 -4.85
N ALA A 13 -3.89 27.64 -4.89
CA ALA A 13 -4.98 27.39 -3.94
C ALA A 13 -5.63 26.02 -4.21
N PRO A 14 -6.01 25.25 -3.17
CA PRO A 14 -6.76 24.02 -3.36
C PRO A 14 -8.18 24.33 -3.84
N LYS A 15 -8.64 23.59 -4.85
CA LYS A 15 -10.03 23.66 -5.32
C LYS A 15 -10.97 23.11 -4.24
N PRO A 16 -12.16 23.72 -4.02
CA PRO A 16 -13.17 23.16 -3.12
C PRO A 16 -13.68 21.83 -3.70
N TYR A 17 -13.74 20.80 -2.86
CA TYR A 17 -14.26 19.48 -3.21
C TYR A 17 -15.79 19.52 -3.15
N THR A 18 -16.45 19.34 -4.29
CA THR A 18 -17.91 19.16 -4.35
C THR A 18 -18.23 17.74 -3.89
N LYS A 19 -18.89 17.63 -2.73
CA LYS A 19 -19.42 16.38 -2.16
C LYS A 19 -20.63 15.95 -2.99
N PRO A 20 -20.64 14.78 -3.64
CA PRO A 20 -21.86 14.27 -4.26
C PRO A 20 -22.87 13.89 -3.19
N GLU A 21 -24.10 14.36 -3.41
CA GLU A 21 -25.32 14.09 -2.67
C GLU A 21 -25.61 12.58 -2.70
N ALA A 22 -25.87 12.00 -1.54
CA ALA A 22 -26.23 10.61 -1.40
C ALA A 22 -27.73 10.49 -1.67
N ASP A 23 -28.09 10.00 -2.85
CA ASP A 23 -29.44 9.51 -3.10
C ASP A 23 -29.65 8.19 -2.34
N GLU A 24 -30.64 8.22 -1.46
CA GLU A 24 -31.14 7.09 -0.70
C GLU A 24 -31.88 6.12 -1.62
N VAL A 25 -31.60 4.83 -1.50
CA VAL A 25 -32.51 3.79 -1.98
C VAL A 25 -32.66 2.71 -0.90
N PRO A 26 -33.86 2.54 -0.31
CA PRO A 26 -34.16 1.43 0.57
C PRO A 26 -34.55 0.20 -0.27
N SER A 27 -34.04 -0.98 0.09
CA SER A 27 -34.65 -2.23 -0.39
C SER A 27 -34.51 -3.33 0.66
N SER A 28 -35.65 -3.60 1.30
CA SER A 28 -35.91 -4.72 2.19
C SER A 28 -35.84 -6.04 1.45
N GLY A 29 -35.14 -7.02 2.03
CA GLY A 29 -35.19 -8.42 1.66
C GLY A 29 -35.36 -9.27 2.92
N ASP A 30 -36.61 -9.63 3.16
CA ASP A 30 -37.14 -10.47 4.24
C ASP A 30 -36.91 -11.97 3.96
N SER A 31 -37.08 -12.78 5.01
CA SER A 31 -37.28 -14.24 5.03
C SER A 31 -36.04 -15.15 5.12
N GLY A 32 -35.86 -15.70 6.34
CA GLY A 32 -34.95 -16.80 6.65
C GLY A 32 -35.19 -17.34 8.07
N GLU A 33 -36.44 -17.69 8.36
CA GLU A 33 -36.88 -18.36 9.60
C GLU A 33 -36.31 -19.78 9.65
N ASN A 34 -35.58 -20.13 10.72
CA ASN A 34 -35.45 -21.52 11.13
C ASN A 34 -35.35 -21.62 12.65
N SER A 35 -36.42 -22.14 13.24
CA SER A 35 -36.59 -22.37 14.68
C SER A 35 -36.16 -23.79 15.08
N HIS A 36 -35.93 -23.95 16.40
CA HIS A 36 -35.73 -25.18 17.21
C HIS A 36 -34.27 -25.65 17.37
N ALA A 37 -33.72 -25.90 18.57
CA ALA A 37 -34.28 -26.09 19.92
C ALA A 37 -33.20 -25.84 21.01
N PRO A 38 -33.56 -25.72 22.30
CA PRO A 38 -32.64 -25.45 23.40
C PRO A 38 -32.10 -26.75 24.01
N ARG A 39 -30.83 -26.75 24.45
CA ARG A 39 -30.36 -27.79 25.38
C ARG A 39 -29.36 -27.26 26.41
N GLU A 40 -29.62 -27.71 27.62
CA GLU A 40 -29.12 -27.30 28.91
C GLU A 40 -27.62 -27.53 29.16
N THR A 41 -27.09 -26.63 29.98
CA THR A 41 -26.18 -26.80 31.13
C THR A 41 -25.15 -27.95 31.10
N SER A 42 -23.87 -27.56 31.10
CA SER A 42 -22.73 -28.27 31.72
C SER A 42 -21.56 -27.27 31.79
N LYS A 43 -21.32 -26.67 32.95
CA LYS A 43 -20.33 -27.08 33.97
C LYS A 43 -18.87 -26.84 33.52
N GLU A 44 -18.37 -25.68 33.95
CA GLU A 44 -17.05 -25.44 34.53
C GLU A 44 -15.92 -26.39 34.14
N GLU A 45 -15.08 -25.96 33.20
CA GLU A 45 -13.64 -26.23 33.28
C GLU A 45 -12.89 -24.99 32.77
N ARG A 46 -12.24 -24.30 33.71
CA ARG A 46 -11.36 -23.17 33.44
C ARG A 46 -10.12 -23.70 32.71
N SER A 47 -10.25 -23.86 31.40
CA SER A 47 -9.10 -24.08 30.53
C SER A 47 -8.29 -22.79 30.51
N LEU A 48 -7.14 -22.83 31.19
CA LEU A 48 -6.09 -21.83 31.12
C LEU A 48 -5.62 -21.79 29.67
N MET A 49 -6.31 -20.99 28.84
CA MET A 49 -5.84 -20.69 27.51
C MET A 49 -4.44 -20.09 27.66
N PRO A 50 -3.40 -20.64 27.02
CA PRO A 50 -2.14 -19.93 26.92
C PRO A 50 -2.46 -18.63 26.18
N THR A 51 -2.48 -17.54 26.93
CA THR A 51 -2.54 -16.20 26.37
C THR A 51 -1.27 -16.05 25.57
N THR A 52 -1.36 -16.32 24.26
CA THR A 52 -0.32 -15.91 23.32
C THR A 52 -0.37 -14.40 23.32
N GLU A 53 0.44 -13.81 24.19
CA GLU A 53 0.69 -12.38 24.23
C GLU A 53 0.89 -11.91 22.78
N PRO A 54 0.16 -10.88 22.33
CA PRO A 54 0.41 -10.29 21.03
C PRO A 54 1.84 -9.79 21.04
N LYS A 55 2.72 -10.59 20.43
CA LYS A 55 4.16 -10.37 20.31
C LYS A 55 4.35 -8.94 19.85
N GLY A 56 4.81 -8.10 20.78
CA GLY A 56 4.68 -6.65 20.72
C GLY A 56 5.01 -6.12 19.33
N SER A 57 4.12 -5.30 18.79
CA SER A 57 4.31 -4.54 17.57
C SER A 57 5.68 -3.86 17.64
N ALA A 58 6.67 -4.50 17.02
CA ALA A 58 8.02 -3.98 16.99
C ALA A 58 7.92 -2.58 16.40
N LYS A 59 8.39 -1.58 17.17
CA LYS A 59 8.45 -0.20 16.70
C LYS A 59 9.05 -0.22 15.28
N PRO A 60 8.49 0.54 14.33
CA PRO A 60 8.97 0.50 12.95
C PRO A 60 10.44 0.88 12.95
N VAL A 61 11.29 -0.13 12.86
CA VAL A 61 12.73 0.07 12.77
C VAL A 61 12.93 0.71 11.42
N ASN A 62 13.49 1.92 11.40
CA ASN A 62 13.90 2.64 10.20
C ASN A 62 15.10 1.92 9.56
N ARG A 63 14.86 0.69 9.11
CA ARG A 63 15.84 -0.12 8.42
C ARG A 63 15.91 0.40 6.98
N PRO A 64 17.11 0.65 6.43
CA PRO A 64 17.25 0.98 5.01
C PRO A 64 16.81 -0.21 4.15
N TRP A 65 16.34 0.07 2.93
CA TRP A 65 16.01 -0.96 1.96
C TRP A 65 17.29 -1.61 1.42
N THR A 66 17.36 -2.94 1.44
CA THR A 66 18.52 -3.67 0.91
C THR A 66 18.37 -3.94 -0.59
N VAL A 67 19.48 -4.27 -1.24
CA VAL A 67 19.49 -4.54 -2.69
C VAL A 67 18.68 -5.79 -3.03
N GLU A 68 18.69 -6.78 -2.15
CA GLU A 68 17.92 -8.02 -2.28
C GLU A 68 16.42 -7.74 -2.23
N GLU A 69 15.97 -6.91 -1.28
CA GLU A 69 14.56 -6.50 -1.16
C GLU A 69 14.08 -5.76 -2.43
N LEU A 70 14.92 -4.86 -2.96
CA LEU A 70 14.64 -4.14 -4.20
C LEU A 70 14.53 -5.09 -5.41
N LYS A 71 15.42 -6.09 -5.51
CA LYS A 71 15.35 -7.10 -6.56
C LYS A 71 14.06 -7.92 -6.47
N VAL A 72 13.66 -8.35 -5.28
CA VAL A 72 12.41 -9.10 -5.07
C VAL A 72 11.21 -8.29 -5.54
N ILE A 73 11.13 -7.01 -5.14
CA ILE A 73 10.08 -6.08 -5.61
C ILE A 73 10.08 -5.97 -7.14
N PHE A 74 11.25 -5.77 -7.74
CA PHE A 74 11.37 -5.64 -9.18
C PHE A 74 10.91 -6.91 -9.91
N HIS A 75 11.39 -8.08 -9.50
CA HIS A 75 11.00 -9.37 -10.10
C HIS A 75 9.52 -9.65 -9.92
N PHE A 76 8.95 -9.31 -8.77
CA PHE A 76 7.52 -9.42 -8.53
C PHE A 76 6.72 -8.59 -9.55
N VAL A 77 7.09 -7.33 -9.76
CA VAL A 77 6.42 -6.45 -10.73
C VAL A 77 6.60 -6.93 -12.17
N VAL A 78 7.80 -7.41 -12.53
CA VAL A 78 8.04 -7.95 -13.88
C VAL A 78 7.17 -9.18 -14.14
N LYS A 79 6.98 -10.04 -13.13
CA LYS A 79 6.23 -11.29 -13.27
C LYS A 79 4.71 -11.09 -13.19
N HIS A 80 4.23 -10.21 -12.32
CA HIS A 80 2.81 -10.08 -11.99
C HIS A 80 2.20 -8.73 -12.41
N GLY A 81 3.01 -7.79 -12.89
CA GLY A 81 2.62 -6.38 -12.99
C GLY A 81 2.69 -5.67 -11.63
N ALA A 82 2.44 -4.36 -11.63
CA ALA A 82 2.35 -3.58 -10.39
C ALA A 82 0.88 -3.50 -9.95
N PRO A 83 0.43 -4.33 -8.98
CA PRO A 83 -0.97 -4.32 -8.57
C PRO A 83 -1.36 -2.97 -7.95
N GLY A 84 -2.55 -2.50 -8.32
CA GLY A 84 -3.13 -1.24 -7.85
C GLY A 84 -3.69 -1.30 -6.43
N SER A 85 -3.84 -2.49 -5.84
CA SER A 85 -4.27 -2.70 -4.46
C SER A 85 -3.08 -3.08 -3.56
N GLU A 86 -3.20 -2.84 -2.25
CA GLU A 86 -2.16 -3.18 -1.27
C GLU A 86 -2.04 -4.69 -1.04
N GLN A 87 -3.16 -5.42 -1.15
CA GLN A 87 -3.20 -6.89 -0.99
C GLN A 87 -2.29 -7.63 -1.97
N GLY A 88 -2.05 -7.09 -3.17
CA GLY A 88 -1.12 -7.69 -4.12
C GLY A 88 0.34 -7.63 -3.68
N TRP A 89 0.69 -6.77 -2.71
CA TRP A 89 2.05 -6.56 -2.25
C TRP A 89 2.36 -7.24 -0.91
N GLU A 90 1.34 -7.77 -0.23
CA GLU A 90 1.49 -8.31 1.10
C GLU A 90 2.31 -9.61 1.08
N GLY A 91 3.32 -9.70 1.95
CA GLY A 91 4.23 -10.84 2.00
C GLY A 91 5.25 -10.93 0.85
N VAL A 92 5.26 -9.99 -0.10
CA VAL A 92 6.25 -9.99 -1.21
C VAL A 92 7.67 -9.82 -0.67
N VAL A 93 7.86 -8.95 0.33
CA VAL A 93 9.16 -8.74 0.97
C VAL A 93 9.08 -9.18 2.42
N PRO A 94 9.93 -10.13 2.86
CA PRO A 94 9.91 -10.60 4.25
C PRO A 94 10.25 -9.46 5.21
N GLY A 95 9.43 -9.28 6.24
CA GLY A 95 9.63 -8.25 7.27
C GLY A 95 9.23 -6.83 6.86
N ARG A 96 8.56 -6.65 5.72
CA ARG A 96 7.98 -5.38 5.28
C ARG A 96 6.49 -5.57 4.98
N SER A 97 5.70 -4.51 5.14
CA SER A 97 4.31 -4.54 4.70
C SER A 97 4.18 -4.30 3.21
N GLY A 98 3.08 -4.76 2.60
CA GLY A 98 2.80 -4.51 1.20
C GLY A 98 2.69 -3.02 0.87
N ALA A 99 2.14 -2.22 1.79
CA ALA A 99 2.08 -0.76 1.65
C ALA A 99 3.48 -0.12 1.55
N GLN A 100 4.46 -0.61 2.32
CA GLN A 100 5.85 -0.15 2.25
C GLN A 100 6.49 -0.48 0.90
N ALA A 101 6.34 -1.73 0.44
CA ALA A 101 6.88 -2.18 -0.85
C ALA A 101 6.27 -1.40 -2.03
N ARG A 102 4.96 -1.20 -2.02
CA ARG A 102 4.24 -0.40 -3.03
C ARG A 102 4.69 1.06 -3.04
N SER A 103 4.83 1.67 -1.86
CA SER A 103 5.29 3.06 -1.74
C SER A 103 6.71 3.21 -2.29
N LEU A 104 7.61 2.29 -1.95
CA LEU A 104 8.97 2.24 -2.48
C LEU A 104 9.00 2.12 -4.00
N TRP A 105 8.16 1.24 -4.56
CA TRP A 105 8.05 1.05 -6.01
C TRP A 105 7.72 2.36 -6.73
N ARG A 106 6.68 3.07 -6.26
CA ARG A 106 6.19 4.30 -6.89
C ARG A 106 7.13 5.49 -6.71
N THR A 107 7.73 5.60 -5.53
CA THR A 107 8.52 6.80 -5.16
C THR A 107 9.98 6.72 -5.56
N GLN A 108 10.57 5.51 -5.59
CA GLN A 108 12.01 5.37 -5.81
C GLN A 108 12.35 4.54 -7.07
N LEU A 109 11.76 3.36 -7.23
CA LEU A 109 12.14 2.45 -8.32
C LEU A 109 11.63 2.94 -9.67
N MET A 110 10.34 3.27 -9.77
CA MET A 110 9.72 3.67 -11.03
C MET A 110 10.39 4.93 -11.64
N PRO A 111 10.62 6.04 -10.91
CA PRO A 111 11.29 7.20 -11.50
C PRO A 111 12.71 6.89 -11.99
N ARG A 112 13.46 6.08 -11.25
CA ARG A 112 14.82 5.68 -11.66
C ARG A 112 14.83 4.83 -12.92
N LEU A 113 13.84 3.95 -13.09
CA LEU A 113 13.67 3.17 -14.32
C LEU A 113 13.34 4.06 -15.51
N GLU A 114 12.43 5.02 -15.33
CA GLU A 114 12.12 6.00 -16.39
C GLU A 114 13.35 6.82 -16.80
N ASP A 115 14.14 7.28 -15.83
CA ASP A 115 15.36 8.04 -16.10
C ASP A 115 16.42 7.19 -16.81
N ALA A 116 16.57 5.92 -16.44
CA ALA A 116 17.46 4.99 -17.13
C ALA A 116 17.04 4.74 -18.59
N ILE A 117 15.73 4.60 -18.85
CA ILE A 117 15.18 4.45 -20.21
C ILE A 117 15.44 5.72 -21.02
N LYS A 118 15.14 6.90 -20.46
CA LYS A 118 15.41 8.19 -21.11
C LYS A 118 16.90 8.37 -21.42
N PHE A 119 17.77 7.98 -20.50
CA PHE A 119 19.21 8.06 -20.70
C PHE A 119 19.65 7.14 -21.86
N LYS A 120 19.20 5.89 -21.87
CA LYS A 120 19.50 4.95 -22.95
C LYS A 120 18.99 5.42 -24.31
N ALA A 121 17.79 5.98 -24.37
CA ALA A 121 17.25 6.54 -25.61
C ALA A 121 18.13 7.66 -26.19
N LYS A 122 18.68 8.53 -25.34
CA LYS A 122 19.57 9.63 -25.77
C LYS A 122 20.91 9.13 -26.32
N GLU A 123 21.46 8.05 -25.77
CA GLU A 123 22.71 7.47 -26.29
C GLU A 123 22.54 6.93 -27.70
N HIS A 124 21.40 6.29 -27.98
CA HIS A 124 21.12 5.74 -29.31
C HIS A 124 20.93 6.82 -30.39
N THR A 125 20.43 8.01 -30.04
CA THR A 125 20.20 9.11 -31.00
C THR A 125 21.46 9.88 -31.40
N LYS A 126 22.61 9.63 -30.79
CA LYS A 126 23.85 10.40 -31.03
C LYS A 126 24.83 9.71 -32.00
N VAL A 127 24.41 8.62 -32.62
CA VAL A 127 25.26 7.77 -33.50
C VAL A 127 24.99 8.00 -35.00
N GLU A 128 24.19 9.02 -35.35
CA GLU A 128 24.00 9.50 -36.74
C GLU A 128 24.81 10.78 -36.98
#